data_AF-A0A8X6M3A7-F1
#
_entry.id   AF-A0A8X6M3A7-F1
#
_cell.length_a   1.000
_cell.length_b   1.000
_cell.length_c   1.000
_cell.angle_alpha   90.00
_cell.angle_beta   90.00
_cell.angle_gamma   90.00
#
_symmetry.space_group_name_H-M   'P 1'
#
loop_
_entity.id
_entity.type
_entity.pdbx_description
1 polymer ?
#
loop_
_entity_poly.entity_id
_entity_poly.type
_entity_poly.pdbx_seq_one_letter_code
_entity_poly.pdbx_strand_id
1 'polypeptide(L)'
;MDKNCLIQRKVLRSAVTKTISELDNCIAANHFPAASLAFTKLEEKTKRLFENDELVITYLSSHPDPDTDPDTIVENKLEQNETYRDNFISAKVRFQEFLKIYEQKTQQLDISPSMDRLSINLPKLQLIYFDGNPKNWFSFWSMFQKIDEDPKIEDDVKFAYLMQTTKGKAFDFVQSYHVSKGEYKTVIKNLKTRFADDKMLIELYVRELLKLILNQSHNMSFTDLVDQLDTYLRCLENLGVTKEKYACMLYPLVEASIPEPILIAWERERNSISRNSTANTHDLDLLIQFLRSEVVSAERLRIAKAFCAGEKDKNKTNTKDSDFKDALELATEERKPTVTTNLSLNDSDSNFFEWTKRVSKFSSIVRTLAYVKRFLSNAKSVANRQKDSLLKGNLSEKELSKSELEILLFIQKETFGKNRRLIPPNFVVYLDSDGLLRVETKLFSTDTGDYFRRPILYPDKHELVLRLIEETHRIHNHADLDLNDMQNLRKRAKHLHAVKHKLKTRFQKEYISLLKQTSNKVQTPLSVGDIVLISLDNKKRVDWPLAKIVEIYKGRDGVSRVARLKTQSGELIRPIQRLCRLETSGKIAEIMREPPEEVELLSLKT
;
A
#
# COMPACT_ATOMS: atom_id res chain seq x y z
N MET A 1 32.56 -9.39 13.21
CA MET A 1 32.04 -9.38 11.82
C MET A 1 33.21 -9.14 10.86
N ASP A 2 34.35 -9.83 11.04
CA ASP A 2 35.65 -9.15 10.78
C ASP A 2 36.56 -9.81 9.74
N LYS A 3 36.50 -11.14 9.57
CA LYS A 3 37.23 -11.81 8.47
C LYS A 3 36.67 -11.44 7.09
N ASN A 4 35.37 -11.12 7.01
CA ASN A 4 34.72 -10.75 5.76
C ASN A 4 35.21 -9.39 5.22
N CYS A 5 35.44 -8.40 6.09
CA CYS A 5 35.91 -7.07 5.66
C CYS A 5 37.32 -7.14 5.07
N LEU A 6 38.24 -7.90 5.70
CA LEU A 6 39.60 -8.09 5.17
C LEU A 6 39.62 -8.84 3.83
N ILE A 7 38.75 -9.82 3.65
CA ILE A 7 38.59 -10.54 2.36
C ILE A 7 38.03 -9.60 1.29
N GLN A 8 36.99 -8.82 1.63
CA GLN A 8 36.39 -7.83 0.74
C GLN A 8 37.41 -6.76 0.30
N ARG A 9 38.22 -6.25 1.23
CA ARG A 9 39.33 -5.31 0.95
C ARG A 9 40.27 -5.85 -0.13
N LYS A 10 40.71 -7.11 0.00
CA LYS A 10 41.63 -7.73 -0.96
C LYS A 10 41.00 -7.88 -2.35
N VAL A 11 39.72 -8.27 -2.41
CA VAL A 11 38.97 -8.39 -3.67
C VAL A 11 38.80 -7.03 -4.35
N LEU A 12 38.44 -6.00 -3.58
CA LEU A 12 38.24 -4.64 -4.08
C LEU A 12 39.55 -4.03 -4.60
N ARG A 13 40.68 -4.19 -3.89
CA ARG A 13 42.01 -3.77 -4.38
C ARG A 13 42.36 -4.39 -5.72
N SER A 14 42.20 -5.72 -5.85
CA SER A 14 42.45 -6.42 -7.12
C SER A 14 41.52 -5.93 -8.24
N ALA A 15 40.25 -5.67 -7.92
CA ALA A 15 39.28 -5.16 -8.88
C ALA A 15 39.62 -3.75 -9.38
N VAL A 16 40.08 -2.86 -8.49
CA VAL A 16 40.53 -1.50 -8.81
C VAL A 16 41.75 -1.55 -9.73
N THR A 17 42.78 -2.33 -9.40
CA THR A 17 43.99 -2.47 -10.26
C THR A 17 43.64 -2.99 -11.66
N LYS A 18 42.73 -3.97 -11.75
CA LYS A 18 42.25 -4.48 -13.05
C LYS A 18 41.54 -3.40 -13.86
N THR A 19 40.68 -2.60 -13.24
CA THR A 19 39.98 -1.51 -13.96
C THR A 19 40.89 -0.36 -14.34
N ILE A 20 41.94 -0.07 -13.57
CA ILE A 20 42.97 0.89 -13.99
C ILE A 20 43.69 0.38 -15.24
N SER A 21 44.05 -0.91 -15.27
CA SER A 21 44.68 -1.52 -16.46
C SER A 21 43.74 -1.54 -17.68
N GLU A 22 42.44 -1.80 -17.47
CA GLU A 22 41.40 -1.73 -18.50
C GLU A 22 41.28 -0.30 -19.06
N LEU A 23 41.23 0.71 -18.19
CA LEU A 23 41.21 2.12 -18.56
C LEU A 23 42.45 2.51 -19.38
N ASP A 24 43.64 2.11 -18.93
CA ASP A 24 44.90 2.39 -19.62
C ASP A 24 44.95 1.76 -21.02
N ASN A 25 44.45 0.54 -21.16
CA ASN A 25 44.30 -0.12 -22.46
C ASN A 25 43.31 0.61 -23.37
N CYS A 26 42.19 1.09 -22.84
CA CYS A 26 41.20 1.85 -23.62
C CYS A 26 41.73 3.22 -24.06
N ILE A 27 42.51 3.88 -23.22
CA ILE A 27 43.20 5.14 -23.55
C ILE A 27 44.23 4.88 -24.65
N ALA A 28 45.05 3.83 -24.53
CA ALA A 28 46.02 3.44 -25.56
C ALA A 28 45.35 3.09 -26.91
N ALA A 29 44.16 2.48 -26.87
CA ALA A 29 43.36 2.14 -28.04
C ALA A 29 42.59 3.34 -28.65
N ASN A 30 42.69 4.54 -28.07
CA ASN A 30 41.93 5.75 -28.47
C ASN A 30 40.40 5.55 -28.52
N HIS A 31 39.84 4.60 -27.77
CA HIS A 31 38.41 4.30 -27.79
C HIS A 31 37.67 5.04 -26.67
N PHE A 32 37.16 6.24 -26.97
CA PHE A 32 36.55 7.12 -25.95
C PHE A 32 35.36 6.53 -25.18
N PRO A 33 34.33 5.92 -25.83
CA PRO A 33 33.20 5.36 -25.08
C PRO A 33 33.60 4.25 -24.09
N ALA A 34 34.53 3.38 -24.49
CA ALA A 34 35.06 2.31 -23.65
C ALA A 34 35.89 2.87 -22.48
N ALA A 35 36.72 3.90 -22.73
CA ALA A 35 37.48 4.58 -21.69
C ALA A 35 36.57 5.28 -20.66
N SER A 36 35.51 5.95 -21.11
CA SER A 36 34.52 6.59 -20.22
C SER A 36 33.76 5.56 -19.36
N LEU A 37 33.39 4.42 -19.94
CA LEU A 37 32.77 3.33 -19.20
C LEU A 37 33.74 2.67 -18.20
N ALA A 38 35.02 2.50 -18.56
CA ALA A 38 36.04 1.99 -17.65
C ALA A 38 36.30 2.96 -16.48
N PHE A 39 36.29 4.26 -16.74
CA PHE A 39 36.47 5.30 -15.72
C PHE A 39 35.30 5.35 -14.72
N THR A 40 34.05 5.31 -15.19
CA THR A 40 32.87 5.27 -14.30
C THR A 40 32.85 4.01 -13.42
N LYS A 41 33.20 2.84 -13.97
CA LYS A 41 33.40 1.61 -13.19
C LYS A 41 34.52 1.74 -12.16
N LEU A 42 35.61 2.45 -12.49
CA LEU A 42 36.73 2.69 -11.60
C LEU A 42 36.31 3.60 -10.43
N GLU A 43 35.56 4.68 -10.67
CA GLU A 43 35.05 5.59 -9.63
C GLU A 43 34.17 4.84 -8.61
N GLU A 44 33.23 4.01 -9.10
CA GLU A 44 32.34 3.25 -8.22
C GLU A 44 33.11 2.24 -7.35
N LYS A 45 34.03 1.47 -7.96
CA LYS A 45 34.83 0.47 -7.24
C LYS A 45 35.78 1.10 -6.23
N THR A 46 36.32 2.27 -6.55
CA THR A 46 37.26 3.00 -5.68
C THR A 46 36.55 3.58 -4.46
N LYS A 47 35.32 4.11 -4.65
CA LYS A 47 34.47 4.54 -3.53
C LYS A 47 34.19 3.40 -2.54
N ARG A 48 33.81 2.22 -3.05
CA ARG A 48 33.58 1.03 -2.22
C ARG A 48 34.84 0.56 -1.47
N LEU A 49 36.02 0.70 -2.09
CA LEU A 49 37.29 0.37 -1.45
C LEU A 49 37.58 1.31 -0.28
N PHE A 50 37.41 2.62 -0.45
CA PHE A 50 37.65 3.60 0.62
C PHE A 50 36.70 3.43 1.80
N GLU A 51 35.41 3.16 1.55
CA GLU A 51 34.43 2.85 2.61
C GLU A 51 34.84 1.59 3.39
N ASN A 52 35.37 0.57 2.69
CA ASN A 52 35.83 -0.66 3.33
C ASN A 52 37.14 -0.46 4.12
N ASP A 53 38.06 0.38 3.61
CA ASP A 53 39.31 0.71 4.28
C ASP A 53 39.06 1.44 5.62
N GLU A 54 38.12 2.38 5.69
CA GLU A 54 37.71 3.07 6.93
C GLU A 54 37.18 2.09 7.99
N LEU A 55 36.36 1.12 7.57
CA LEU A 55 35.84 0.07 8.45
C LEU A 55 36.95 -0.84 8.96
N VAL A 56 37.93 -1.16 8.12
CA VAL A 56 39.08 -1.98 8.50
C VAL A 56 39.99 -1.23 9.48
N ILE A 57 40.21 0.07 9.30
CA ILE A 57 40.96 0.91 10.24
C ILE A 57 40.25 0.94 11.59
N THR A 58 38.94 1.24 11.61
CA THR A 58 38.11 1.26 12.82
C THR A 58 38.15 -0.08 13.57
N TYR A 59 38.09 -1.19 12.84
CA TYR A 59 38.19 -2.53 13.43
C TYR A 59 39.54 -2.79 14.08
N LEU A 60 40.65 -2.44 13.39
CA LEU A 60 42.00 -2.66 13.89
C LEU A 60 42.32 -1.81 15.13
N SER A 61 41.79 -0.58 15.21
CA SER A 61 41.91 0.25 16.41
C SER A 61 41.16 -0.34 17.62
N SER A 62 40.10 -1.12 17.39
CA SER A 62 39.30 -1.74 18.46
C SER A 62 39.80 -3.11 18.94
N HIS A 63 40.68 -3.77 18.17
CA HIS A 63 41.22 -5.11 18.48
C HIS A 63 42.73 -5.16 18.19
N PRO A 64 43.59 -4.61 19.07
CA PRO A 64 45.03 -4.67 18.93
C PRO A 64 45.56 -6.10 19.09
N ASP A 65 46.48 -6.54 18.24
CA ASP A 65 47.16 -7.83 18.38
C ASP A 65 48.15 -7.77 19.57
N PRO A 66 48.29 -8.82 20.41
CA PRO A 66 49.12 -8.76 21.61
C PRO A 66 50.64 -8.68 21.36
N ASP A 67 51.10 -9.09 20.17
CA ASP A 67 52.52 -9.35 19.88
C ASP A 67 53.17 -8.33 18.93
N THR A 68 52.50 -7.22 18.58
CA THR A 68 53.07 -6.21 17.66
C THR A 68 52.55 -4.83 18.00
N ASP A 69 53.42 -3.81 17.90
CA ASP A 69 53.07 -2.42 18.16
C ASP A 69 51.86 -1.98 17.29
N PRO A 70 50.70 -1.67 17.90
CA PRO A 70 49.46 -1.36 17.18
C PRO A 70 49.64 -0.21 16.20
N ASP A 71 50.48 0.77 16.55
CA ASP A 71 50.68 1.99 15.79
C ASP A 71 51.42 1.70 14.48
N THR A 72 52.41 0.80 14.50
CA THR A 72 53.18 0.41 13.29
C THR A 72 52.32 -0.35 12.26
N ILE A 73 51.38 -1.19 12.71
CA ILE A 73 50.48 -1.93 11.80
C ILE A 73 49.46 -1.00 11.15
N VAL A 74 48.93 -0.04 11.90
CA VAL A 74 47.98 0.95 11.41
C VAL A 74 48.66 1.88 10.41
N GLU A 75 49.88 2.35 10.72
CA GLU A 75 50.69 3.21 9.85
C GLU A 75 51.00 2.55 8.49
N ASN A 76 51.53 1.33 8.48
CA ASN A 76 51.77 0.57 7.24
C ASN A 76 50.49 0.36 6.41
N LYS A 77 49.33 0.21 7.05
CA LYS A 77 48.04 0.02 6.35
C LYS A 77 47.46 1.33 5.84
N LEU A 78 47.77 2.46 6.49
CA LEU A 78 47.45 3.81 6.04
C LEU A 78 48.31 4.17 4.83
N GLU A 79 49.62 3.93 4.87
CA GLU A 79 50.52 4.13 3.73
C GLU A 79 50.05 3.35 2.50
N GLN A 80 49.69 2.07 2.68
CA GLN A 80 49.11 1.29 1.59
C GLN A 80 47.82 1.92 1.04
N ASN A 81 46.96 2.48 1.87
CA ASN A 81 45.73 3.15 1.40
C ASN A 81 46.06 4.39 0.56
N GLU A 82 47.02 5.19 1.01
CA GLU A 82 47.50 6.37 0.27
C GLU A 82 48.02 5.99 -1.11
N THR A 83 48.80 4.91 -1.25
CA THR A 83 49.26 4.47 -2.58
C THR A 83 48.11 4.15 -3.54
N TYR A 84 46.98 3.58 -3.07
CA TYR A 84 45.82 3.34 -3.93
C TYR A 84 45.05 4.63 -4.25
N ARG A 85 45.01 5.60 -3.33
CA ARG A 85 44.47 6.94 -3.60
C ARG A 85 45.29 7.65 -4.68
N ASP A 86 46.60 7.62 -4.58
CA ASP A 86 47.51 8.24 -5.54
C ASP A 86 47.41 7.59 -6.92
N ASN A 87 47.32 6.25 -6.97
CA ASN A 87 47.10 5.51 -8.21
C ASN A 87 45.76 5.88 -8.87
N PHE A 88 44.70 6.07 -8.10
CA PHE A 88 43.40 6.52 -8.62
C PHE A 88 43.45 7.96 -9.14
N ILE A 89 44.07 8.88 -8.40
CA ILE A 89 44.25 10.27 -8.82
C ILE A 89 45.06 10.32 -10.13
N SER A 90 46.14 9.54 -10.21
CA SER A 90 46.95 9.42 -11.43
C SER A 90 46.15 8.88 -12.61
N ALA A 91 45.28 7.87 -12.40
CA ALA A 91 44.38 7.38 -13.45
C ALA A 91 43.33 8.43 -13.87
N LYS A 92 42.81 9.21 -12.93
CA LYS A 92 41.86 10.30 -13.19
C LYS A 92 42.47 11.43 -14.01
N VAL A 93 43.69 11.85 -13.67
CA VAL A 93 44.41 12.89 -14.43
C VAL A 93 44.63 12.42 -15.87
N ARG A 94 45.10 11.18 -16.08
CA ARG A 94 45.30 10.60 -17.42
C ARG A 94 44.00 10.57 -18.25
N PHE A 95 42.87 10.20 -17.64
CA PHE A 95 41.58 10.22 -18.32
C PHE A 95 41.11 11.65 -18.67
N GLN A 96 41.34 12.62 -17.79
CA GLN A 96 41.01 14.03 -18.05
C GLN A 96 41.87 14.65 -19.16
N GLU A 97 43.14 14.30 -19.24
CA GLU A 97 44.01 14.68 -20.36
C GLU A 97 43.52 14.08 -21.68
N PHE A 98 43.14 12.80 -21.67
CA PHE A 98 42.55 12.13 -22.82
C PHE A 98 41.23 12.80 -23.27
N LEU A 99 40.39 13.22 -22.32
CA LEU A 99 39.17 14.00 -22.57
C LEU A 99 39.46 15.31 -23.28
N LYS A 100 40.43 16.08 -22.79
CA LYS A 100 40.85 17.35 -23.41
C LYS A 100 41.36 17.16 -24.85
N ILE A 101 42.15 16.12 -25.09
CA ILE A 101 42.66 15.80 -26.44
C ILE A 101 41.52 15.40 -27.38
N TYR A 102 40.55 14.63 -26.88
CA TYR A 102 39.38 14.23 -27.65
C TYR A 102 38.48 15.43 -28.01
N GLU A 103 38.21 16.31 -27.04
CA GLU A 103 37.45 17.55 -27.25
C GLU A 103 38.13 18.47 -28.28
N GLN A 104 39.45 18.61 -28.21
CA GLN A 104 40.24 19.38 -29.19
C GLN A 104 40.19 18.77 -30.61
N LYS A 105 40.29 17.44 -30.74
CA LYS A 105 40.14 16.76 -32.04
C LYS A 105 38.73 16.90 -32.62
N THR A 106 37.71 16.90 -31.77
CA THR A 106 36.31 17.07 -32.21
C THR A 106 36.06 18.49 -32.70
N GLN A 107 36.72 19.50 -32.12
CA GLN A 107 36.65 20.89 -32.55
C GLN A 107 37.44 21.19 -33.84
N GLN A 108 38.50 20.43 -34.17
CA GLN A 108 39.26 20.59 -35.42
C GLN A 108 38.61 19.90 -36.64
N LEU A 109 37.66 18.98 -36.44
CA LEU A 109 36.92 18.32 -37.53
C LEU A 109 35.80 19.19 -38.14
N ASP A 110 35.59 20.41 -37.66
CA ASP A 110 34.57 21.34 -38.14
C ASP A 110 35.07 22.39 -39.18
N ILE A 111 36.24 22.16 -39.81
CA ILE A 111 36.74 23.05 -40.89
C ILE A 111 37.09 22.24 -42.16
N SER A 112 36.06 21.89 -42.94
CA SER A 112 36.04 21.94 -44.42
C SER A 112 34.67 21.46 -44.94
N PRO A 113 33.99 22.20 -45.83
CA PRO A 113 32.65 21.88 -46.30
C PRO A 113 32.73 21.00 -47.56
N SER A 114 32.47 19.70 -47.43
CA SER A 114 31.99 18.88 -48.55
C SER A 114 30.61 18.35 -48.21
N MET A 115 29.67 18.78 -49.05
CA MET A 115 28.27 18.42 -49.05
C MET A 115 28.12 16.92 -49.26
N ASP A 116 27.60 16.23 -48.26
CA ASP A 116 26.55 15.20 -48.40
C ASP A 116 25.91 14.98 -47.01
N ARG A 117 25.41 16.07 -46.43
CA ARG A 117 24.36 15.92 -45.42
C ARG A 117 23.08 15.62 -46.17
N LEU A 118 22.57 14.40 -45.98
CA LEU A 118 21.16 14.11 -46.16
C LEU A 118 20.36 15.31 -45.66
N SER A 119 19.76 16.04 -46.60
CA SER A 119 18.97 17.25 -46.36
C SER A 119 17.68 16.86 -45.67
N ILE A 120 17.78 16.62 -44.36
CA ILE A 120 16.63 16.81 -43.48
C ILE A 120 16.38 18.31 -43.53
N ASN A 121 15.45 18.73 -44.39
CA ASN A 121 14.88 20.07 -44.40
C ASN A 121 14.21 20.30 -43.04
N LEU A 122 15.01 20.71 -42.06
CA LEU A 122 14.51 21.31 -40.84
C LEU A 122 13.70 22.54 -41.25
N PRO A 123 12.45 22.68 -40.79
CA PRO A 123 11.68 23.89 -41.01
C PRO A 123 12.54 25.09 -40.58
N LYS A 124 12.72 26.07 -41.47
CA LYS A 124 13.42 27.31 -41.12
C LYS A 124 12.77 27.88 -39.86
N LEU A 125 13.57 28.16 -38.83
CA LEU A 125 13.09 28.73 -37.57
C LEU A 125 12.29 30.01 -37.89
N GLN A 126 10.95 29.93 -37.82
CA GLN A 126 10.10 31.10 -38.08
C GLN A 126 10.15 31.98 -36.84
N LEU A 127 10.57 33.24 -37.02
CA LEU A 127 10.52 34.22 -35.94
C LEU A 127 9.06 34.41 -35.53
N ILE A 128 8.78 34.28 -34.22
CA ILE A 128 7.44 34.51 -33.67
C ILE A 128 7.08 35.98 -33.90
N TYR A 129 5.85 36.23 -34.34
CA TYR A 129 5.37 37.59 -34.56
C TYR A 129 4.85 38.22 -33.26
N PHE A 130 5.15 39.49 -33.05
CA PHE A 130 4.60 40.29 -31.95
C PHE A 130 3.49 41.20 -32.45
N ASP A 131 2.26 40.99 -32.00
CA ASP A 131 1.05 41.69 -32.41
C ASP A 131 0.75 42.97 -31.60
N GLY A 132 1.53 43.23 -30.55
CA GLY A 132 1.31 44.33 -29.60
C GLY A 132 0.47 43.93 -28.38
N ASN A 133 0.18 42.65 -28.18
CA ASN A 133 -0.45 42.17 -26.94
C ASN A 133 0.62 41.95 -25.85
N PRO A 134 0.55 42.64 -24.69
CA PRO A 134 1.50 42.45 -23.59
C PRO A 134 1.66 41.00 -23.12
N LYS A 135 0.63 40.15 -23.26
CA LYS A 135 0.70 38.72 -22.89
C LYS A 135 1.76 37.94 -23.67
N ASN A 136 1.91 38.25 -24.95
CA ASN A 136 2.84 37.57 -25.86
C ASN A 136 4.26 38.15 -25.81
N TRP A 137 4.46 39.22 -25.03
CA TRP A 137 5.73 39.94 -24.95
C TRP A 137 6.87 39.03 -24.52
N PHE A 138 6.71 38.23 -23.46
CA PHE A 138 7.78 37.34 -22.99
C PHE A 138 8.18 36.29 -24.01
N SER A 139 7.20 35.67 -24.69
CA SER A 139 7.46 34.69 -25.74
C SER A 139 8.25 35.29 -26.90
N PHE A 140 7.85 36.49 -27.34
CA PHE A 140 8.58 37.24 -28.37
C PHE A 140 9.98 37.66 -27.90
N TRP A 141 10.06 38.32 -26.75
CA TRP A 141 11.30 38.88 -26.22
C TRP A 141 12.33 37.80 -25.94
N SER A 142 11.94 36.62 -25.45
CA SER A 142 12.87 35.49 -25.24
C SER A 142 13.62 35.04 -26.51
N MET A 143 12.98 35.19 -27.67
CA MET A 143 13.53 34.82 -28.97
C MET A 143 14.29 35.99 -29.60
N PHE A 144 13.76 37.22 -29.45
CA PHE A 144 14.34 38.44 -30.00
C PHE A 144 15.54 38.94 -29.19
N GLN A 145 15.59 38.70 -27.87
CA GLN A 145 16.71 39.07 -26.99
C GLN A 145 18.04 38.51 -27.49
N LYS A 146 18.04 37.28 -28.02
CA LYS A 146 19.25 36.67 -28.59
C LYS A 146 19.78 37.42 -29.82
N ILE A 147 18.89 38.08 -30.58
CA ILE A 147 19.24 38.91 -31.74
C ILE A 147 19.67 40.31 -31.29
N ASP A 148 19.01 40.85 -30.26
CA ASP A 148 19.34 42.13 -29.65
C ASP A 148 20.75 42.12 -29.02
N GLU A 149 21.09 41.05 -28.30
CA GLU A 149 22.36 40.84 -27.61
C GLU A 149 23.53 40.48 -28.53
N ASP A 150 23.29 40.06 -29.78
CA ASP A 150 24.39 39.69 -30.69
C ASP A 150 25.16 40.94 -31.15
N PRO A 151 26.46 41.06 -30.81
CA PRO A 151 27.27 42.22 -31.19
C PRO A 151 27.70 42.20 -32.67
N LYS A 152 27.49 41.10 -33.40
CA LYS A 152 27.88 40.97 -34.81
C LYS A 152 26.90 41.62 -35.79
N ILE A 153 25.68 41.91 -35.36
CA ILE A 153 24.60 42.44 -36.21
C ILE A 153 24.54 43.95 -36.04
N GLU A 154 24.57 44.69 -37.15
CA GLU A 154 24.44 46.15 -37.17
C GLU A 154 23.01 46.59 -36.77
N ASP A 155 22.90 47.73 -36.07
CA ASP A 155 21.63 48.24 -35.52
C ASP A 155 20.54 48.44 -36.60
N ASP A 156 20.94 48.78 -37.83
CA ASP A 156 20.02 48.94 -38.97
C ASP A 156 19.41 47.59 -39.41
N VAL A 157 20.21 46.52 -39.35
CA VAL A 157 19.76 45.15 -39.65
C VAL A 157 18.86 44.63 -38.52
N LYS A 158 19.17 44.95 -37.26
CA LYS A 158 18.30 44.64 -36.12
C LYS A 158 16.94 45.34 -36.23
N PHE A 159 16.91 46.59 -36.68
CA PHE A 159 15.67 47.31 -36.93
C PHE A 159 14.83 46.68 -38.05
N ALA A 160 15.47 46.22 -39.14
CA ALA A 160 14.78 45.49 -40.21
C ALA A 160 14.17 44.17 -39.71
N TYR A 161 14.89 43.41 -38.87
CA TYR A 161 14.36 42.22 -38.22
C TYR A 161 13.20 42.53 -37.27
N LEU A 162 13.27 43.63 -36.52
CA LEU A 162 12.17 44.08 -35.66
C LEU A 162 10.92 44.41 -36.47
N MET A 163 11.06 45.10 -37.60
CA MET A 163 9.96 45.39 -38.53
C MET A 163 9.35 44.11 -39.12
N GLN A 164 10.17 43.10 -39.41
CA GLN A 164 9.68 41.82 -39.96
C GLN A 164 8.96 40.95 -38.91
N THR A 165 9.34 41.10 -37.64
CA THR A 165 8.80 40.32 -36.52
C THR A 165 7.64 40.98 -35.81
N THR A 166 7.42 42.28 -36.01
CA THR A 166 6.25 42.98 -35.46
C THR A 166 5.07 42.96 -36.44
N LYS A 167 3.86 42.85 -35.91
CA LYS A 167 2.59 42.91 -36.65
C LYS A 167 1.58 43.77 -35.88
N GLY A 168 0.56 44.28 -36.57
CA GLY A 168 -0.53 45.04 -35.96
C GLY A 168 -0.05 46.29 -35.22
N LYS A 169 -0.56 46.50 -33.99
CA LYS A 169 -0.30 47.71 -33.19
C LYS A 169 1.18 47.92 -32.85
N ALA A 170 1.94 46.83 -32.73
CA ALA A 170 3.38 46.92 -32.53
C ALA A 170 4.11 47.37 -33.79
N PHE A 171 3.68 46.90 -34.97
CA PHE A 171 4.25 47.31 -36.25
C PHE A 171 3.99 48.78 -36.53
N ASP A 172 2.74 49.25 -36.35
CA ASP A 172 2.38 50.67 -36.54
C ASP A 172 3.25 51.60 -35.66
N PHE A 173 3.60 51.12 -34.47
CA PHE A 173 4.49 51.84 -33.58
C PHE A 173 5.94 51.84 -34.05
N VAL A 174 6.49 50.70 -34.48
CA VAL A 174 7.88 50.63 -34.98
C VAL A 174 8.02 51.38 -36.31
N GLN A 175 7.00 51.34 -37.17
CA GLN A 175 6.95 52.08 -38.44
C GLN A 175 6.94 53.60 -38.23
N SER A 176 6.44 54.09 -37.09
CA SER A 176 6.41 55.52 -36.78
C SER A 176 7.81 56.13 -36.56
N TYR A 177 8.83 55.30 -36.38
CA TYR A 177 10.22 55.73 -36.28
C TYR A 177 10.92 55.64 -37.64
N HIS A 178 11.70 56.67 -37.99
CA HIS A 178 12.44 56.69 -39.23
C HIS A 178 13.76 55.92 -39.10
N VAL A 179 14.23 55.30 -40.18
CA VAL A 179 15.51 54.59 -40.26
C VAL A 179 16.66 55.61 -40.20
N SER A 180 16.92 56.14 -39.02
CA SER A 180 18.05 57.03 -38.75
C SER A 180 19.05 56.29 -37.85
N LYS A 181 20.34 56.43 -38.18
CA LYS A 181 21.44 55.74 -37.50
C LYS A 181 21.40 56.02 -35.99
N GLY A 182 21.15 54.98 -35.21
CA GLY A 182 21.17 55.01 -33.74
C GLY A 182 19.82 55.06 -33.04
N GLU A 183 18.69 55.15 -33.75
CA GLU A 183 17.36 55.17 -33.12
C GLU A 183 16.87 53.79 -32.65
N TYR A 184 17.48 52.68 -33.11
CA TYR A 184 17.10 51.31 -32.73
C TYR A 184 16.99 51.12 -31.21
N LYS A 185 17.98 51.61 -30.46
CA LYS A 185 17.99 51.51 -28.98
C LYS A 185 16.85 52.30 -28.35
N THR A 186 16.51 53.44 -28.92
CA THR A 186 15.39 54.29 -28.49
C THR A 186 14.05 53.64 -28.80
N VAL A 187 13.91 53.01 -29.98
CA VAL A 187 12.73 52.26 -30.40
C VAL A 187 12.47 51.10 -29.45
N ILE A 188 13.48 50.28 -29.15
CA ILE A 188 13.36 49.16 -28.21
C ILE A 188 13.03 49.65 -26.81
N LYS A 189 13.66 50.74 -26.34
CA LYS A 189 13.34 51.35 -25.05
C LYS A 189 11.87 51.79 -24.99
N ASN A 190 11.37 52.47 -26.02
CA ASN A 190 9.98 52.93 -26.06
C ASN A 190 8.99 51.78 -26.28
N LEU A 191 9.38 50.73 -27.01
CA LEU A 191 8.61 49.50 -27.17
C LEU A 191 8.43 48.79 -25.82
N LYS A 192 9.52 48.70 -25.04
CA LYS A 192 9.49 48.18 -23.65
C LYS A 192 8.61 49.05 -22.76
N THR A 193 8.79 50.37 -22.76
CA THR A 193 7.96 51.27 -21.95
C THR A 193 6.47 51.20 -22.31
N ARG A 194 6.13 50.99 -23.59
CA ARG A 194 4.74 50.99 -24.06
C ARG A 194 4.02 49.66 -23.89
N PHE A 195 4.71 48.54 -24.10
CA PHE A 195 4.08 47.21 -24.16
C PHE A 195 4.56 46.25 -23.06
N ALA A 196 5.63 46.60 -22.33
CA ALA A 196 6.28 45.75 -21.35
C ALA A 196 6.76 46.52 -20.12
N ASP A 197 5.96 47.47 -19.64
CA ASP A 197 6.20 48.06 -18.32
C ASP A 197 5.96 46.98 -17.25
N ASP A 198 6.98 46.70 -16.44
CA ASP A 198 6.94 45.63 -15.44
C ASP A 198 5.75 45.79 -14.49
N LYS A 199 5.40 47.04 -14.12
CA LYS A 199 4.24 47.32 -13.26
C LYS A 199 2.91 46.96 -13.95
N MET A 200 2.75 47.37 -15.21
CA MET A 200 1.57 47.05 -16.01
C MET A 200 1.44 45.55 -16.24
N LEU A 201 2.55 44.86 -16.50
CA LEU A 201 2.59 43.41 -16.69
C LEU A 201 2.23 42.66 -15.40
N ILE A 202 2.79 43.05 -14.25
CA ILE A 202 2.42 42.49 -12.94
C ILE A 202 0.92 42.68 -12.69
N GLU A 203 0.39 43.88 -12.91
CA GLU A 203 -1.04 44.15 -12.72
C GLU A 203 -1.91 43.29 -13.66
N LEU A 204 -1.51 43.15 -14.92
CA LEU A 204 -2.21 42.33 -15.90
C LEU A 204 -2.21 40.85 -15.49
N TYR A 205 -1.07 40.29 -15.11
CA TYR A 205 -0.97 38.89 -14.69
C TYR A 205 -1.72 38.63 -13.39
N VAL A 206 -1.66 39.53 -12.40
CA VAL A 206 -2.45 39.42 -11.17
C VAL A 206 -3.94 39.49 -11.47
N ARG A 207 -4.39 40.40 -12.35
CA ARG A 207 -5.81 40.47 -12.75
C ARG A 207 -6.28 39.23 -13.48
N GLU A 208 -5.46 38.66 -14.37
CA GLU A 208 -5.77 37.40 -15.07
C GLU A 208 -5.81 36.22 -14.10
N LEU A 209 -4.88 36.15 -13.15
CA LEU A 209 -4.86 35.13 -12.11
C LEU A 209 -6.11 35.24 -11.20
N LEU A 210 -6.46 36.45 -10.77
CA LEU A 210 -7.71 36.69 -10.02
C LEU A 210 -8.94 36.36 -10.85
N LYS A 211 -8.94 36.65 -12.15
CA LYS A 211 -10.03 36.30 -13.06
C LYS A 211 -10.18 34.78 -13.21
N LEU A 212 -9.09 34.03 -13.23
CA LEU A 212 -9.13 32.56 -13.23
C LEU A 212 -9.68 32.01 -11.92
N ILE A 213 -9.29 32.60 -10.79
CA ILE A 213 -9.69 32.15 -9.46
C ILE A 213 -11.15 32.49 -9.13
N LEU A 214 -11.59 33.71 -9.48
CA LEU A 214 -12.92 34.22 -9.14
C LEU A 214 -14.03 33.68 -10.05
N ASN A 215 -13.71 33.35 -11.31
CA ASN A 215 -14.66 32.68 -12.20
C ASN A 215 -14.57 31.17 -11.95
N GLN A 216 -15.17 30.69 -10.85
CA GLN A 216 -15.23 29.26 -10.51
C GLN A 216 -15.62 28.39 -11.72
N SER A 217 -14.60 27.78 -12.33
CA SER A 217 -14.54 26.54 -13.12
C SER A 217 -15.81 25.95 -13.74
N HIS A 218 -16.65 26.72 -14.41
CA HIS A 218 -17.77 26.12 -15.16
C HIS A 218 -17.39 25.68 -16.59
N ASN A 219 -16.33 26.23 -17.20
CA ASN A 219 -15.98 25.99 -18.62
C ASN A 219 -14.47 25.75 -18.90
N MET A 220 -13.64 25.44 -17.89
CA MET A 220 -12.20 25.18 -18.11
C MET A 220 -11.81 23.85 -17.46
N SER A 221 -11.07 23.03 -18.19
CA SER A 221 -10.47 21.79 -17.66
C SER A 221 -9.52 22.12 -16.51
N PHE A 222 -9.49 21.26 -15.49
CA PHE A 222 -8.55 21.39 -14.38
C PHE A 222 -7.09 21.40 -14.85
N THR A 223 -6.75 20.62 -15.88
CA THR A 223 -5.40 20.62 -16.48
C THR A 223 -5.05 22.01 -17.01
N ASP A 224 -5.96 22.62 -17.77
CA ASP A 224 -5.76 23.96 -18.34
C ASP A 224 -5.67 25.02 -17.24
N LEU A 225 -6.43 24.85 -16.14
CA LEU A 225 -6.38 25.73 -14.98
C LEU A 225 -5.01 25.67 -14.28
N VAL A 226 -4.50 24.46 -14.03
CA VAL A 226 -3.19 24.28 -13.39
C VAL A 226 -2.07 24.81 -14.28
N ASP A 227 -2.12 24.54 -15.60
CA ASP A 227 -1.13 25.02 -16.56
C ASP A 227 -1.12 26.55 -16.66
N GLN A 228 -2.29 27.19 -16.65
CA GLN A 228 -2.39 28.65 -16.67
C GLN A 228 -1.95 29.29 -15.35
N LEU A 229 -2.30 28.70 -14.20
CA LEU A 229 -1.77 29.14 -12.91
C LEU A 229 -0.26 29.07 -12.89
N ASP A 230 0.32 27.96 -13.37
CA ASP A 230 1.76 27.78 -13.44
C ASP A 230 2.44 28.79 -14.37
N THR A 231 1.82 29.05 -15.52
CA THR A 231 2.31 30.03 -16.50
C THR A 231 2.35 31.43 -15.89
N TYR A 232 1.26 31.87 -15.23
CA TYR A 232 1.21 33.21 -14.65
C TYR A 232 2.12 33.37 -13.44
N LEU A 233 2.26 32.33 -12.59
CA LEU A 233 3.22 32.35 -11.48
C LEU A 233 4.66 32.48 -12.00
N ARG A 234 5.04 31.73 -13.05
CA ARG A 234 6.36 31.87 -13.69
C ARG A 234 6.58 33.25 -14.31
N CYS A 235 5.56 33.84 -14.93
CA CYS A 235 5.64 35.21 -15.46
C CYS A 235 5.89 36.24 -14.34
N LEU A 236 5.24 36.09 -13.19
CA LEU A 236 5.45 36.96 -12.02
C LEU A 236 6.84 36.79 -11.42
N GLU A 237 7.36 35.56 -11.37
CA GLU A 237 8.74 35.27 -10.94
C GLU A 237 9.77 35.93 -11.89
N ASN A 238 9.56 35.82 -13.20
CA ASN A 238 10.44 36.45 -14.20
C ASN A 238 10.44 37.99 -14.14
N LEU A 239 9.34 38.60 -13.68
CA LEU A 239 9.21 40.04 -13.43
C LEU A 239 9.84 40.47 -12.10
N GLY A 240 10.47 39.55 -11.35
CA GLY A 240 11.17 39.85 -10.10
C GLY A 240 10.27 39.97 -8.89
N VAL A 241 9.02 39.49 -8.95
CA VAL A 241 8.17 39.39 -7.76
C VAL A 241 8.66 38.20 -6.92
N THR A 242 9.11 38.46 -5.70
CA THR A 242 9.60 37.41 -4.82
C THR A 242 8.44 36.51 -4.36
N LYS A 243 8.70 35.20 -4.30
CA LYS A 243 7.70 34.18 -3.92
C LYS A 243 7.02 34.48 -2.59
N GLU A 244 7.79 34.99 -1.65
CA GLU A 244 7.36 35.44 -0.32
C GLU A 244 6.24 36.48 -0.36
N LYS A 245 6.27 37.42 -1.33
CA LYS A 245 5.32 38.54 -1.39
C LYS A 245 3.94 38.12 -1.89
N TYR A 246 3.88 37.15 -2.79
CA TYR A 246 2.61 36.68 -3.34
C TYR A 246 2.11 35.39 -2.70
N ALA A 247 2.96 34.56 -2.10
CA ALA A 247 2.55 33.27 -1.54
C ALA A 247 1.43 33.40 -0.49
N CYS A 248 1.55 34.33 0.46
CA CYS A 248 0.55 34.53 1.51
C CYS A 248 -0.81 34.96 0.96
N MET A 249 -0.83 35.73 -0.13
CA MET A 249 -2.06 36.23 -0.75
C MET A 249 -2.65 35.22 -1.74
N LEU A 250 -1.79 34.55 -2.52
CA LEU A 250 -2.21 33.65 -3.59
C LEU A 250 -2.55 32.25 -3.08
N TYR A 251 -1.95 31.78 -1.99
CA TYR A 251 -2.23 30.43 -1.48
C TYR A 251 -3.71 30.22 -1.12
N PRO A 252 -4.35 31.07 -0.30
CA PRO A 252 -5.77 30.89 0.03
C PRO A 252 -6.68 31.03 -1.20
N LEU A 253 -6.26 31.85 -2.17
CA LEU A 253 -7.00 32.09 -3.41
C LEU A 253 -6.93 30.88 -4.35
N VAL A 254 -5.74 30.29 -4.51
CA VAL A 254 -5.55 29.07 -5.29
C VAL A 254 -6.26 27.90 -4.61
N GLU A 255 -6.15 27.79 -3.28
CA GLU A 255 -6.90 26.80 -2.48
C GLU A 255 -8.41 26.92 -2.72
N ALA A 256 -8.97 28.13 -2.74
CA ALA A 256 -10.40 28.34 -3.01
C ALA A 256 -10.82 28.07 -4.47
N SER A 257 -9.88 28.06 -5.42
CA SER A 257 -10.16 27.83 -6.85
C SER A 257 -10.22 26.35 -7.24
N ILE A 258 -9.69 25.46 -6.38
CA ILE A 258 -9.56 24.04 -6.67
C ILE A 258 -10.86 23.31 -6.33
N PRO A 259 -11.29 22.31 -7.13
CA PRO A 259 -12.43 21.47 -6.79
C PRO A 259 -12.30 20.72 -5.46
N GLU A 260 -13.42 20.56 -4.76
CA GLU A 260 -13.51 19.91 -3.44
C GLU A 260 -12.83 18.53 -3.35
N PRO A 261 -12.93 17.61 -4.34
CA PRO A 261 -12.22 16.32 -4.30
C PRO A 261 -10.71 16.44 -4.19
N ILE A 262 -10.15 17.39 -4.94
CA ILE A 262 -8.71 17.60 -5.05
C ILE A 262 -8.22 18.29 -3.79
N LEU A 263 -9.03 19.16 -3.18
CA LEU A 263 -8.76 19.71 -1.85
C LEU A 263 -8.73 18.63 -0.77
N ILE A 264 -9.66 17.68 -0.78
CA ILE A 264 -9.64 16.56 0.17
C ILE A 264 -8.39 15.69 -0.01
N ALA A 265 -7.99 15.43 -1.25
CA ALA A 265 -6.76 14.69 -1.54
C ALA A 265 -5.51 15.46 -1.05
N TRP A 266 -5.46 16.76 -1.30
CA TRP A 266 -4.41 17.64 -0.83
C TRP A 266 -4.30 17.68 0.70
N GLU A 267 -5.42 17.80 1.42
CA GLU A 267 -5.43 17.77 2.90
C GLU A 267 -4.87 16.47 3.48
N ARG A 268 -5.12 15.34 2.81
CA ARG A 268 -4.57 14.04 3.22
C ARG A 268 -3.05 14.01 3.04
N GLU A 269 -2.56 14.54 1.92
CA GLU A 269 -1.12 14.57 1.62
C GLU A 269 -0.37 15.61 2.47
N ARG A 270 -0.94 16.80 2.66
CA ARG A 270 -0.39 17.87 3.51
C ARG A 270 -0.16 17.40 4.95
N ASN A 271 -1.12 16.67 5.53
CA ASN A 271 -0.98 16.08 6.87
C ASN A 271 0.12 15.01 6.95
N SER A 272 0.45 14.34 5.85
CA SER A 272 1.56 13.39 5.78
C SER A 272 2.92 14.09 5.66
N ILE A 273 2.98 15.21 4.93
CA ILE A 273 4.19 16.01 4.70
C ILE A 273 4.56 16.83 5.94
N SER A 274 3.58 17.40 6.65
CA SER A 274 3.77 18.18 7.87
C SER A 274 4.48 17.39 9.00
N ARG A 275 4.37 16.07 9.01
CA ARG A 275 5.08 15.21 9.97
C ARG A 275 6.58 15.04 9.67
N ASN A 276 7.03 15.37 8.47
CA ASN A 276 8.36 15.02 7.97
C ASN A 276 9.24 16.21 7.53
N SER A 277 8.72 17.45 7.45
CA SER A 277 9.49 18.59 6.94
C SER A 277 9.97 19.57 8.02
N THR A 278 11.29 19.74 8.07
CA THR A 278 12.04 20.78 8.79
C THR A 278 12.51 21.93 7.88
N ALA A 279 11.98 22.01 6.65
CA ALA A 279 12.45 22.95 5.64
C ALA A 279 11.45 24.08 5.36
N ASN A 280 12.00 25.28 5.16
CA ASN A 280 11.35 26.54 4.85
C ASN A 280 10.76 26.56 3.41
N THR A 281 10.00 25.53 3.04
CA THR A 281 9.33 25.46 1.73
C THR A 281 7.97 26.14 1.82
N HIS A 282 7.71 27.09 0.93
CA HIS A 282 6.46 27.85 0.93
C HIS A 282 5.27 26.93 0.62
N ASP A 283 4.18 27.04 1.40
CA ASP A 283 2.99 26.19 1.27
C ASP A 283 2.36 26.22 -0.14
N LEU A 284 2.50 27.35 -0.84
CA LEU A 284 2.09 27.50 -2.23
C LEU A 284 2.89 26.61 -3.19
N ASP A 285 4.20 26.47 -3.00
CA ASP A 285 5.04 25.62 -3.86
C ASP A 285 4.66 24.15 -3.66
N LEU A 286 4.37 23.74 -2.42
CA LEU A 286 3.92 22.39 -2.11
C LEU A 286 2.55 22.11 -2.76
N LEU A 287 1.63 23.07 -2.69
CA LEU A 287 0.31 22.98 -3.34
C LEU A 287 0.44 22.88 -4.86
N ILE A 288 1.26 23.73 -5.51
CA ILE A 288 1.47 23.68 -6.96
C ILE A 288 2.14 22.36 -7.37
N GLN A 289 3.09 21.85 -6.59
CA GLN A 289 3.72 20.56 -6.84
C GLN A 289 2.71 19.41 -6.76
N PHE A 290 1.80 19.45 -5.79
CA PHE A 290 0.70 18.50 -5.67
C PHE A 290 -0.28 18.59 -6.85
N LEU A 291 -0.68 19.79 -7.26
CA LEU A 291 -1.57 19.95 -8.40
C LEU A 291 -0.96 19.38 -9.69
N ARG A 292 0.36 19.59 -9.90
CA ARG A 292 1.09 18.98 -11.02
C ARG A 292 1.11 17.45 -10.93
N SER A 293 1.32 16.86 -9.75
CA SER A 293 1.30 15.39 -9.59
C SER A 293 -0.10 14.81 -9.81
N GLU A 294 -1.15 15.53 -9.43
CA GLU A 294 -2.53 15.12 -9.66
C GLU A 294 -2.90 15.17 -11.14
N VAL A 295 -2.51 16.21 -11.87
CA VAL A 295 -2.68 16.28 -13.34
C VAL A 295 -1.98 15.11 -14.03
N VAL A 296 -0.74 14.81 -13.64
CA VAL A 296 0.01 13.67 -14.19
C VAL A 296 -0.68 12.34 -13.85
N SER A 297 -1.22 12.21 -12.64
CA SER A 297 -1.96 11.02 -12.20
C SER A 297 -3.27 10.84 -12.98
N ALA A 298 -3.98 11.93 -13.27
CA ALA A 298 -5.18 11.93 -14.11
C ALA A 298 -4.87 11.48 -15.55
N GLU A 299 -3.78 11.99 -16.16
CA GLU A 299 -3.35 11.55 -17.50
C GLU A 299 -2.89 10.08 -17.50
N ARG A 300 -2.20 9.61 -16.46
CA ARG A 300 -1.87 8.18 -16.31
C ARG A 300 -3.12 7.31 -16.23
N LEU A 301 -4.13 7.74 -15.48
CA LEU A 301 -5.41 7.04 -15.40
C LEU A 301 -6.12 7.02 -16.76
N ARG A 302 -6.07 8.13 -17.50
CA ARG A 302 -6.61 8.21 -18.87
C ARG A 302 -5.91 7.22 -19.81
N ILE A 303 -4.58 7.17 -19.79
CA ILE A 303 -3.79 6.20 -20.58
C ILE A 303 -4.13 4.76 -20.19
N ALA A 304 -4.23 4.46 -18.90
CA ALA A 304 -4.57 3.13 -18.40
C ALA A 304 -6.00 2.70 -18.80
N LYS A 305 -6.96 3.63 -18.77
CA LYS A 305 -8.33 3.40 -19.24
C LYS A 305 -8.40 3.22 -20.75
N ALA A 306 -7.65 4.01 -21.53
CA ALA A 306 -7.55 3.87 -22.97
C ALA A 306 -7.01 2.50 -23.39
N PHE A 307 -6.03 1.97 -22.64
CA PHE A 307 -5.53 0.60 -22.83
C PHE A 307 -6.62 -0.47 -22.64
N CYS A 308 -7.49 -0.31 -21.63
CA CYS A 308 -8.58 -1.25 -21.37
C CYS A 308 -9.76 -1.09 -22.34
N ALA A 309 -9.93 0.08 -22.96
CA ALA A 309 -11.11 0.39 -23.78
C ALA A 309 -11.08 -0.21 -25.19
N GLY A 310 -9.92 -0.62 -25.70
CA GLY A 310 -9.76 -1.14 -27.07
C GLY A 310 -9.99 -0.05 -28.11
N GLU A 311 -9.02 0.19 -28.99
CA GLU A 311 -9.12 1.19 -30.06
C GLU A 311 -10.39 0.98 -30.91
N LYS A 312 -11.36 1.88 -30.75
CA LYS A 312 -12.30 2.22 -31.81
C LYS A 312 -12.03 3.64 -32.23
N ASP A 313 -11.42 3.73 -33.40
CA ASP A 313 -11.00 4.97 -34.00
C ASP A 313 -12.18 5.68 -34.70
N LYS A 314 -12.10 7.01 -34.66
CA LYS A 314 -12.74 8.05 -35.50
C LYS A 314 -14.02 8.74 -35.04
N ASN A 315 -13.81 10.05 -34.86
CA ASN A 315 -14.69 11.19 -35.11
C ASN A 315 -15.85 11.44 -34.14
N LYS A 316 -15.56 12.24 -33.11
CA LYS A 316 -16.42 13.38 -32.78
C LYS A 316 -15.63 14.51 -32.13
N THR A 317 -15.73 15.66 -32.78
CA THR A 317 -15.39 17.00 -32.32
C THR A 317 -16.19 17.37 -31.06
N ASN A 318 -15.55 18.12 -30.16
CA ASN A 318 -16.13 18.87 -29.04
C ASN A 318 -16.91 18.08 -27.97
N THR A 319 -16.19 17.41 -27.08
CA THR A 319 -16.65 17.04 -25.73
C THR A 319 -15.43 16.88 -24.81
N LYS A 320 -14.68 17.96 -24.54
CA LYS A 320 -13.63 17.95 -23.51
C LYS A 320 -14.15 18.36 -22.13
N ASP A 321 -15.24 19.13 -22.06
CA ASP A 321 -15.83 19.61 -20.80
C ASP A 321 -16.76 18.60 -20.12
N SER A 322 -17.44 17.72 -20.88
CA SER A 322 -18.31 16.68 -20.30
C SER A 322 -17.49 15.62 -19.58
N ASP A 323 -16.36 15.21 -20.14
CA ASP A 323 -15.59 14.09 -19.61
C ASP A 323 -14.84 14.45 -18.33
N PHE A 324 -14.49 15.73 -18.14
CA PHE A 324 -13.84 16.18 -16.90
C PHE A 324 -14.87 16.45 -15.80
N LYS A 325 -16.03 17.02 -16.14
CA LYS A 325 -17.13 17.16 -15.19
C LYS A 325 -17.66 15.79 -14.79
N ASP A 326 -17.87 14.87 -15.73
CA ASP A 326 -18.25 13.47 -15.47
C ASP A 326 -17.16 12.69 -14.70
N ALA A 327 -15.86 12.94 -14.94
CA ALA A 327 -14.78 12.29 -14.19
C ALA A 327 -14.63 12.84 -12.76
N LEU A 328 -14.89 14.14 -12.57
CA LEU A 328 -14.87 14.82 -11.28
C LEU A 328 -16.14 14.55 -10.48
N GLU A 329 -17.30 14.45 -11.14
CA GLU A 329 -18.56 13.99 -10.58
C GLU A 329 -18.49 12.48 -10.27
N LEU A 330 -17.77 11.65 -11.06
CA LEU A 330 -17.44 10.27 -10.69
C LEU A 330 -16.49 10.18 -9.47
N ALA A 331 -15.65 11.18 -9.26
CA ALA A 331 -14.70 11.23 -8.14
C ALA A 331 -15.34 11.80 -6.86
N THR A 332 -16.29 12.75 -6.96
CA THR A 332 -17.13 13.21 -5.84
C THR A 332 -18.25 12.22 -5.51
N GLU A 333 -18.82 11.56 -6.53
CA GLU A 333 -19.77 10.44 -6.41
C GLU A 333 -19.06 9.10 -6.23
N GLU A 334 -18.00 9.05 -5.42
CA GLU A 334 -17.67 7.80 -4.72
C GLU A 334 -18.77 7.42 -3.69
N ARG A 335 -20.04 7.47 -4.08
CA ARG A 335 -20.88 6.28 -3.97
C ARG A 335 -20.14 5.16 -4.70
N LYS A 336 -19.35 4.41 -3.92
CA LYS A 336 -18.87 3.05 -4.17
C LYS A 336 -19.33 2.58 -5.54
N PRO A 337 -18.46 2.57 -6.58
CA PRO A 337 -18.90 2.25 -7.91
C PRO A 337 -19.63 0.91 -7.81
N THR A 338 -20.94 0.94 -8.09
CA THR A 338 -21.65 -0.28 -8.43
C THR A 338 -21.16 -0.60 -9.81
N VAL A 339 -19.93 -1.12 -9.85
CA VAL A 339 -19.43 -1.92 -10.93
C VAL A 339 -20.46 -3.03 -11.02
N THR A 340 -21.39 -2.89 -11.96
CA THR A 340 -22.19 -4.02 -12.39
C THR A 340 -21.22 -4.82 -13.27
N THR A 341 -20.22 -5.42 -12.62
CA THR A 341 -19.47 -6.53 -13.20
C THR A 341 -20.53 -7.62 -13.28
N ASN A 342 -21.05 -7.82 -14.48
CA ASN A 342 -21.60 -9.11 -14.83
C ASN A 342 -20.44 -10.10 -14.68
N LEU A 343 -20.25 -10.61 -13.46
CA LEU A 343 -19.38 -11.73 -13.20
C LEU A 343 -20.10 -12.95 -13.76
N SER A 344 -20.02 -13.11 -15.08
CA SER A 344 -20.28 -14.39 -15.71
C SER A 344 -19.16 -15.30 -15.25
N LEU A 345 -19.46 -16.17 -14.28
CA LEU A 345 -18.65 -17.36 -14.05
C LEU A 345 -18.85 -18.27 -15.27
N ASN A 346 -18.21 -17.93 -16.38
CA ASN A 346 -17.95 -18.93 -17.38
C ASN A 346 -16.92 -19.87 -16.74
N ASP A 347 -17.33 -21.12 -16.55
CA ASP A 347 -16.63 -22.22 -15.86
C ASP A 347 -15.31 -22.64 -16.58
N SER A 348 -14.74 -21.75 -17.40
CA SER A 348 -13.67 -21.99 -18.38
C SER A 348 -12.44 -21.11 -18.22
N ASP A 349 -12.42 -20.11 -17.34
CA ASP A 349 -11.24 -19.29 -17.11
C ASP A 349 -10.26 -20.01 -16.16
N SER A 350 -9.37 -20.82 -16.74
CA SER A 350 -8.34 -21.61 -16.05
C SER A 350 -7.39 -20.77 -15.15
N ASN A 351 -7.44 -19.44 -15.23
CA ASN A 351 -6.52 -18.53 -14.53
C ASN A 351 -7.10 -17.90 -13.26
N PHE A 352 -8.34 -18.19 -12.85
CA PHE A 352 -8.96 -17.53 -11.68
C PHE A 352 -8.17 -17.73 -10.38
N PHE A 353 -7.47 -18.86 -10.23
CA PHE A 353 -6.69 -19.16 -9.02
C PHE A 353 -5.22 -18.72 -9.07
N GLU A 354 -4.75 -18.02 -10.11
CA GLU A 354 -3.36 -17.52 -10.20
C GLU A 354 -2.95 -16.64 -9.01
N TRP A 355 -3.87 -15.87 -8.43
CA TRP A 355 -3.60 -15.02 -7.26
C TRP A 355 -3.17 -15.83 -6.03
N THR A 356 -3.55 -17.10 -5.95
CA THR A 356 -3.22 -17.98 -4.81
C THR A 356 -1.73 -18.25 -4.69
N LYS A 357 -0.95 -18.14 -5.78
CA LYS A 357 0.51 -18.28 -5.78
C LYS A 357 1.22 -17.24 -4.93
N ARG A 358 0.58 -16.08 -4.71
CA ARG A 358 1.12 -14.99 -3.88
C ARG A 358 0.80 -15.14 -2.39
N VAL A 359 -0.02 -16.14 -2.03
CA VAL A 359 -0.49 -16.36 -0.65
C VAL A 359 0.21 -17.57 -0.05
N SER A 360 0.80 -17.37 1.13
CA SER A 360 1.63 -18.39 1.79
C SER A 360 0.86 -19.42 2.63
N LYS A 361 -0.40 -19.15 2.99
CA LYS A 361 -1.22 -20.03 3.86
C LYS A 361 -2.51 -20.45 3.15
N PHE A 362 -2.81 -21.75 3.17
CA PHE A 362 -4.05 -22.32 2.64
C PHE A 362 -5.30 -21.77 3.35
N SER A 363 -5.27 -21.63 4.68
CA SER A 363 -6.37 -21.03 5.45
C SER A 363 -6.65 -19.57 5.07
N SER A 364 -5.62 -18.84 4.63
CA SER A 364 -5.79 -17.48 4.09
C SER A 364 -6.42 -17.51 2.71
N ILE A 365 -6.08 -18.49 1.86
CA ILE A 365 -6.72 -18.67 0.54
C ILE A 365 -8.22 -18.98 0.70
N VAL A 366 -8.57 -19.91 1.59
CA VAL A 366 -9.98 -20.27 1.88
C VAL A 366 -10.77 -19.06 2.39
N ARG A 367 -10.20 -18.28 3.32
CA ARG A 367 -10.85 -17.06 3.84
C ARG A 367 -11.03 -15.99 2.78
N THR A 368 -10.01 -15.75 1.95
CA THR A 368 -10.08 -14.77 0.86
C THR A 368 -11.17 -15.16 -0.14
N LEU A 369 -11.23 -16.45 -0.55
CA LEU A 369 -12.30 -16.92 -1.44
C LEU A 369 -13.69 -16.78 -0.79
N ALA A 370 -13.81 -17.09 0.50
CA ALA A 370 -15.07 -16.95 1.23
C ALA A 370 -15.55 -15.49 1.28
N TYR A 371 -14.63 -14.53 1.50
CA TYR A 371 -14.96 -13.10 1.45
C TYR A 371 -15.34 -12.64 0.04
N VAL A 372 -14.64 -13.10 -1.00
CA VAL A 372 -14.98 -12.81 -2.39
C VAL A 372 -16.38 -13.32 -2.71
N LYS A 373 -16.71 -14.56 -2.31
CA LYS A 373 -18.06 -15.13 -2.51
C LYS A 373 -19.15 -14.41 -1.73
N ARG A 374 -18.87 -14.03 -0.48
CA ARG A 374 -19.80 -13.23 0.32
C ARG A 374 -20.06 -11.87 -0.34
N PHE A 375 -19.01 -11.22 -0.85
CA PHE A 375 -19.14 -9.97 -1.60
C PHE A 375 -20.05 -10.16 -2.81
N LEU A 376 -19.84 -11.21 -3.60
CA LEU A 376 -20.69 -11.51 -4.77
C LEU A 376 -22.14 -11.81 -4.38
N SER A 377 -22.37 -12.57 -3.31
CA SER A 377 -23.71 -12.88 -2.81
C SER A 377 -24.43 -11.62 -2.33
N ASN A 378 -23.73 -10.75 -1.59
CA ASN A 378 -24.26 -9.47 -1.12
C ASN A 378 -24.52 -8.52 -2.30
N ALA A 379 -23.61 -8.43 -3.27
CA ALA A 379 -23.80 -7.61 -4.48
C ALA A 379 -25.03 -8.04 -5.28
N LYS A 380 -25.24 -9.35 -5.46
CA LYS A 380 -26.45 -9.91 -6.09
C LYS A 380 -27.71 -9.61 -5.28
N SER A 381 -27.64 -9.68 -3.95
CA SER A 381 -28.78 -9.39 -3.07
C SER A 381 -29.15 -7.89 -3.08
N VAL A 382 -28.16 -7.00 -3.15
CA VAL A 382 -28.36 -5.55 -3.33
C VAL A 382 -29.00 -5.24 -4.68
N ALA A 383 -28.51 -5.87 -5.76
CA ALA A 383 -29.10 -5.74 -7.09
C ALA A 383 -30.57 -6.21 -7.12
N ASN A 384 -30.89 -7.28 -6.39
CA ASN A 384 -32.25 -7.83 -6.25
C ASN A 384 -33.13 -7.11 -5.20
N ARG A 385 -32.69 -5.96 -4.67
CA ARG A 385 -33.42 -5.15 -3.65
C ARG A 385 -33.76 -5.88 -2.35
N GLN A 386 -33.05 -6.95 -1.99
CA GLN A 386 -33.23 -7.69 -0.74
C GLN A 386 -32.19 -7.24 0.30
N LYS A 387 -32.48 -6.15 1.02
CA LYS A 387 -31.53 -5.54 1.98
C LYS A 387 -31.40 -6.29 3.31
N ASP A 388 -32.42 -7.07 3.69
CA ASP A 388 -32.46 -7.77 4.99
C ASP A 388 -31.60 -9.05 5.02
N SER A 389 -31.19 -9.55 3.85
CA SER A 389 -30.44 -10.81 3.69
C SER A 389 -28.90 -10.61 3.67
N LEU A 390 -28.41 -9.40 3.95
CA LEU A 390 -26.99 -9.08 3.82
C LEU A 390 -26.15 -9.74 4.91
N LEU A 391 -25.21 -10.60 4.50
CA LEU A 391 -24.27 -11.26 5.40
C LEU A 391 -23.24 -10.24 5.91
N LYS A 392 -23.23 -10.01 7.23
CA LYS A 392 -22.34 -9.06 7.92
C LYS A 392 -21.59 -9.75 9.07
N GLY A 393 -20.41 -9.24 9.43
CA GLY A 393 -19.59 -9.76 10.53
C GLY A 393 -18.59 -10.86 10.12
N ASN A 394 -18.18 -11.70 11.06
CA ASN A 394 -17.18 -12.75 10.85
C ASN A 394 -17.67 -13.83 9.86
N LEU A 395 -16.74 -14.55 9.23
CA LEU A 395 -17.04 -15.68 8.35
C LEU A 395 -17.72 -16.83 9.11
N SER A 396 -18.83 -17.33 8.58
CA SER A 396 -19.50 -18.52 9.09
C SER A 396 -18.71 -19.77 8.73
N GLU A 397 -18.77 -20.79 9.58
CA GLU A 397 -18.21 -22.11 9.30
C GLU A 397 -18.74 -22.69 7.97
N LYS A 398 -20.03 -22.48 7.67
CA LYS A 398 -20.64 -22.94 6.42
C LYS A 398 -20.05 -22.25 5.17
N GLU A 399 -19.70 -20.97 5.28
CA GLU A 399 -19.07 -20.23 4.17
C GLU A 399 -17.62 -20.67 3.95
N LEU A 400 -16.90 -20.97 5.03
CA LEU A 400 -15.55 -21.51 4.98
C LEU A 400 -15.55 -22.91 4.36
N SER A 401 -16.40 -23.83 4.83
CA SER A 401 -16.49 -25.20 4.28
C SER A 401 -16.86 -25.20 2.81
N LYS A 402 -17.81 -24.35 2.39
CA LYS A 402 -18.20 -24.26 0.98
C LYS A 402 -17.07 -23.74 0.10
N SER A 403 -16.31 -22.76 0.58
CA SER A 403 -15.18 -22.19 -0.16
C SER A 403 -14.01 -23.18 -0.23
N GLU A 404 -13.78 -23.94 0.83
CA GLU A 404 -12.80 -25.01 0.87
C GLU A 404 -13.13 -26.11 -0.15
N LEU A 405 -14.36 -26.64 -0.15
CA LEU A 405 -14.79 -27.68 -1.08
C LEU A 405 -14.64 -27.25 -2.55
N GLU A 406 -14.87 -25.99 -2.86
CA GLU A 406 -14.72 -25.46 -4.22
C GLU A 406 -13.27 -25.34 -4.66
N ILE A 407 -12.36 -24.95 -3.76
CA ILE A 407 -10.92 -24.98 -4.03
C ILE A 407 -10.49 -26.42 -4.33
N LEU A 408 -10.98 -27.38 -3.54
CA LEU A 408 -10.69 -28.80 -3.75
C LEU A 408 -11.25 -29.30 -5.09
N LEU A 409 -12.45 -28.85 -5.47
CA LEU A 409 -13.06 -29.21 -6.74
C LEU A 409 -12.27 -28.63 -7.92
N PHE A 410 -11.77 -27.40 -7.79
CA PHE A 410 -10.89 -26.79 -8.78
C PHE A 410 -9.58 -27.59 -8.94
N ILE A 411 -8.91 -27.92 -7.84
CA ILE A 411 -7.68 -28.74 -7.82
C ILE A 411 -7.90 -30.07 -8.54
N GLN A 412 -9.04 -30.73 -8.28
CA GLN A 412 -9.38 -31.99 -8.94
C GLN A 412 -9.73 -31.82 -10.41
N LYS A 413 -10.43 -30.74 -10.81
CA LYS A 413 -10.72 -30.44 -12.23
C LYS A 413 -9.45 -30.14 -13.02
N GLU A 414 -8.52 -29.38 -12.44
CA GLU A 414 -7.24 -29.02 -13.06
C GLU A 414 -6.32 -30.24 -13.23
N THR A 415 -6.25 -31.09 -12.20
CA THR A 415 -5.32 -32.24 -12.19
C THR A 415 -5.91 -33.49 -12.85
N PHE A 416 -7.13 -33.88 -12.48
CA PHE A 416 -7.74 -35.14 -12.90
C PHE A 416 -8.70 -34.98 -14.10
N GLY A 417 -9.25 -33.77 -14.32
CA GLY A 417 -9.97 -33.34 -15.52
C GLY A 417 -10.79 -34.41 -16.25
N LYS A 418 -10.78 -34.40 -17.60
CA LYS A 418 -11.45 -35.44 -18.41
C LYS A 418 -10.70 -36.79 -18.40
N ASN A 419 -9.48 -36.85 -17.87
CA ASN A 419 -8.56 -37.97 -18.00
C ASN A 419 -8.37 -38.72 -16.68
N ARG A 420 -9.30 -39.64 -16.37
CA ARG A 420 -9.24 -40.53 -15.19
C ARG A 420 -8.05 -41.50 -15.14
N ARG A 421 -7.17 -41.49 -16.16
CA ARG A 421 -5.98 -42.34 -16.27
C ARG A 421 -4.86 -41.98 -15.27
N LEU A 422 -4.93 -40.80 -14.64
CA LEU A 422 -3.97 -40.34 -13.64
C LEU A 422 -4.25 -40.91 -12.23
N ILE A 423 -5.39 -41.57 -12.04
CA ILE A 423 -5.75 -42.21 -10.78
C ILE A 423 -5.18 -43.63 -10.77
N PRO A 424 -4.45 -44.05 -9.70
CA PRO A 424 -3.95 -45.42 -9.61
C PRO A 424 -5.10 -46.45 -9.70
N PRO A 425 -4.92 -47.54 -10.47
CA PRO A 425 -6.01 -48.48 -10.78
C PRO A 425 -6.55 -49.25 -9.57
N ASN A 426 -5.80 -49.27 -8.45
CA ASN A 426 -6.18 -49.95 -7.23
C ASN A 426 -7.17 -49.16 -6.35
N PHE A 427 -7.48 -47.91 -6.70
CA PHE A 427 -8.43 -47.08 -5.96
C PHE A 427 -9.83 -47.19 -6.56
N VAL A 428 -10.80 -47.55 -5.72
CA VAL A 428 -12.22 -47.42 -6.05
C VAL A 428 -12.63 -45.97 -5.79
N VAL A 429 -12.89 -45.23 -6.87
CA VAL A 429 -13.22 -43.80 -6.81
C VAL A 429 -14.67 -43.56 -7.17
N TYR A 430 -15.35 -42.74 -6.37
CA TYR A 430 -16.73 -42.32 -6.61
C TYR A 430 -16.85 -40.79 -6.51
N LEU A 431 -17.93 -40.25 -7.07
CA LEU A 431 -18.25 -38.83 -7.03
C LEU A 431 -19.21 -38.56 -5.85
N ASP A 432 -18.88 -37.58 -5.03
CA ASP A 432 -19.73 -37.13 -3.92
C ASP A 432 -20.87 -36.20 -4.41
N SER A 433 -21.84 -35.89 -3.54
CA SER A 433 -22.92 -34.92 -3.82
C SER A 433 -22.41 -33.52 -4.17
N ASP A 434 -21.23 -33.16 -3.67
CA ASP A 434 -20.55 -31.90 -3.96
C ASP A 434 -19.65 -31.95 -5.22
N GLY A 435 -19.66 -33.08 -5.95
CA GLY A 435 -18.91 -33.25 -7.20
C GLY A 435 -17.42 -33.60 -7.04
N LEU A 436 -16.96 -33.88 -5.82
CA LEU A 436 -15.57 -34.26 -5.52
C LEU A 436 -15.33 -35.76 -5.73
N LEU A 437 -14.14 -36.10 -6.22
CA LEU A 437 -13.63 -37.47 -6.28
C LEU A 437 -13.17 -37.92 -4.90
N ARG A 438 -13.76 -39.00 -4.41
CA ARG A 438 -13.42 -39.64 -3.14
C ARG A 438 -13.06 -41.11 -3.34
N VAL A 439 -12.21 -41.62 -2.47
CA VAL A 439 -11.75 -43.01 -2.48
C VAL A 439 -12.52 -43.80 -1.44
N GLU A 440 -12.96 -45.01 -1.77
CA GLU A 440 -13.47 -45.95 -0.78
C GLU A 440 -12.33 -46.71 -0.13
N THR A 441 -12.23 -46.63 1.20
CA THR A 441 -11.24 -47.40 1.97
C THR A 441 -11.82 -48.75 2.38
N LYS A 442 -10.96 -49.74 2.62
CA LYS A 442 -11.37 -51.07 3.12
C LYS A 442 -11.82 -51.06 4.60
N LEU A 443 -12.03 -49.88 5.20
CA LEU A 443 -12.37 -49.69 6.61
C LEU A 443 -13.89 -49.53 6.73
N PHE A 444 -14.58 -50.66 6.83
CA PHE A 444 -16.04 -50.74 6.68
C PHE A 444 -16.85 -50.49 7.98
N SER A 445 -16.23 -50.46 9.18
CA SER A 445 -17.01 -50.58 10.44
C SER A 445 -16.50 -49.75 11.63
N THR A 446 -16.12 -48.50 11.43
CA THR A 446 -15.91 -47.55 12.55
C THR A 446 -17.03 -46.51 12.56
N ASP A 447 -17.60 -46.23 13.74
CA ASP A 447 -18.68 -45.25 13.99
C ASP A 447 -18.24 -43.78 13.79
N THR A 448 -16.97 -43.60 13.42
CA THR A 448 -16.38 -42.30 13.09
C THR A 448 -16.75 -41.96 11.64
N GLY A 449 -17.42 -40.82 11.45
CA GLY A 449 -18.16 -40.46 10.24
C GLY A 449 -17.44 -40.53 8.90
N ASP A 450 -18.19 -40.24 7.84
CA ASP A 450 -17.86 -40.52 6.43
C ASP A 450 -16.49 -40.00 5.96
N TYR A 451 -15.90 -39.01 6.62
CA TYR A 451 -14.58 -38.48 6.29
C TYR A 451 -13.45 -39.54 6.27
N PHE A 452 -13.50 -40.54 7.16
CA PHE A 452 -12.45 -41.57 7.27
C PHE A 452 -12.71 -42.81 6.39
N ARG A 453 -13.98 -43.18 6.23
CA ARG A 453 -14.41 -44.26 5.32
C ARG A 453 -14.14 -43.87 3.86
N ARG A 454 -14.21 -42.57 3.59
CA ARG A 454 -14.46 -42.01 2.28
C ARG A 454 -13.69 -40.69 2.07
N PRO A 455 -12.34 -40.71 2.16
CA PRO A 455 -11.51 -39.53 2.05
C PRO A 455 -11.53 -38.92 0.63
N ILE A 456 -11.29 -37.61 0.56
CA ILE A 456 -11.14 -36.86 -0.68
C ILE A 456 -9.79 -37.23 -1.33
N LEU A 457 -9.80 -37.44 -2.64
CA LEU A 457 -8.58 -37.72 -3.38
C LEU A 457 -7.80 -36.42 -3.64
N TYR A 458 -6.58 -36.33 -3.12
CA TYR A 458 -5.69 -35.20 -3.34
C TYR A 458 -4.62 -35.52 -4.41
N PRO A 459 -4.37 -34.63 -5.38
CA PRO A 459 -3.18 -34.71 -6.23
C PRO A 459 -1.87 -34.61 -5.44
N ASP A 460 -0.89 -35.41 -5.83
CA ASP A 460 0.43 -35.48 -5.18
C ASP A 460 1.30 -34.22 -5.41
N LYS A 461 1.24 -33.63 -6.62
CA LYS A 461 2.15 -32.53 -7.04
C LYS A 461 1.49 -31.16 -7.12
N HIS A 462 0.24 -31.02 -6.70
CA HIS A 462 -0.48 -29.75 -6.84
C HIS A 462 -0.04 -28.74 -5.78
N GLU A 463 0.32 -27.53 -6.20
CA GLU A 463 0.91 -26.47 -5.35
C GLU A 463 0.03 -26.13 -4.12
N LEU A 464 -1.29 -26.03 -4.31
CA LEU A 464 -2.24 -25.78 -3.22
C LEU A 464 -2.35 -26.93 -2.22
N VAL A 465 -2.18 -28.18 -2.67
CA VAL A 465 -2.20 -29.35 -1.79
C VAL A 465 -0.92 -29.38 -0.95
N LEU A 466 0.24 -29.10 -1.57
CA LEU A 466 1.50 -28.97 -0.83
C LEU A 466 1.43 -27.86 0.22
N ARG A 467 0.78 -26.73 -0.08
CA ARG A 467 0.54 -25.66 0.92
C ARG A 467 -0.40 -26.07 2.05
N LEU A 468 -1.47 -26.82 1.74
CA LEU A 468 -2.36 -27.38 2.75
C LEU A 468 -1.59 -28.33 3.69
N ILE A 469 -0.76 -29.20 3.11
CA ILE A 469 0.13 -30.10 3.84
C ILE A 469 1.11 -29.28 4.70
N GLU A 470 1.81 -28.30 4.13
CA GLU A 470 2.76 -27.46 4.86
C GLU A 470 2.11 -26.71 6.04
N GLU A 471 0.94 -26.12 5.84
CA GLU A 471 0.22 -25.42 6.91
C GLU A 471 -0.27 -26.37 7.99
N THR A 472 -0.80 -27.55 7.62
CA THR A 472 -1.19 -28.57 8.60
C THR A 472 0.02 -29.10 9.36
N HIS A 473 1.16 -29.35 8.73
CA HIS A 473 2.41 -29.68 9.42
C HIS A 473 2.81 -28.59 10.41
N ARG A 474 2.76 -27.31 10.02
CA ARG A 474 3.10 -26.19 10.93
C ARG A 474 2.15 -26.05 12.11
N ILE A 475 0.82 -26.17 11.88
CA ILE A 475 -0.19 -26.10 12.95
C ILE A 475 0.01 -27.25 13.95
N HIS A 476 0.35 -28.44 13.45
CA HIS A 476 0.57 -29.62 14.27
C HIS A 476 2.04 -29.76 14.75
N ASN A 477 2.90 -28.75 14.52
CA ASN A 477 4.33 -28.71 14.90
C ASN A 477 5.19 -29.85 14.33
N HIS A 478 5.07 -30.14 13.04
CA HIS A 478 5.80 -31.22 12.35
C HIS A 478 5.57 -32.60 12.97
N ALA A 479 4.39 -32.81 13.54
CA ALA A 479 3.85 -34.13 13.84
C ALA A 479 3.96 -35.01 12.58
N ASP A 480 4.98 -35.86 12.50
CA ASP A 480 5.14 -36.77 11.38
C ASP A 480 4.06 -37.85 11.49
N LEU A 481 3.41 -38.13 10.36
CA LEU A 481 2.36 -39.14 10.27
C LEU A 481 2.90 -40.59 10.25
N ASP A 482 4.21 -40.79 10.41
CA ASP A 482 4.84 -42.11 10.39
C ASP A 482 5.19 -42.62 11.80
N LEU A 483 4.32 -43.52 12.28
CA LEU A 483 4.47 -44.62 13.26
C LEU A 483 5.23 -44.41 14.59
N ASN A 484 6.35 -43.70 14.66
CA ASN A 484 7.03 -43.37 15.92
C ASN A 484 6.44 -42.14 16.61
N ASP A 485 5.72 -41.29 15.87
CA ASP A 485 5.19 -40.04 16.42
C ASP A 485 3.82 -40.20 17.09
N MET A 486 3.08 -41.29 16.84
CA MET A 486 1.80 -41.53 17.53
C MET A 486 1.98 -41.62 19.05
N GLN A 487 3.08 -42.15 19.57
CA GLN A 487 3.33 -42.17 21.01
C GLN A 487 3.76 -40.80 21.55
N ASN A 488 4.56 -40.04 20.80
CA ASN A 488 5.06 -38.72 21.21
C ASN A 488 4.01 -37.61 21.05
N LEU A 489 3.19 -37.66 20.00
CA LEU A 489 1.99 -36.84 19.81
C LEU A 489 0.91 -37.20 20.81
N ARG A 490 0.70 -38.49 21.14
CA ARG A 490 -0.20 -38.86 22.25
C ARG A 490 0.34 -38.32 23.57
N LYS A 491 1.65 -38.35 23.84
CA LYS A 491 2.25 -37.76 25.05
C LYS A 491 2.10 -36.24 25.07
N ARG A 492 2.37 -35.53 23.97
CA ARG A 492 2.25 -34.08 23.85
C ARG A 492 0.79 -33.61 23.88
N ALA A 493 -0.12 -34.30 23.20
CA ALA A 493 -1.55 -34.04 23.24
C ALA A 493 -2.15 -34.34 24.62
N LYS A 494 -1.76 -35.44 25.28
CA LYS A 494 -2.13 -35.70 26.69
C LYS A 494 -1.59 -34.62 27.61
N HIS A 495 -0.36 -34.17 27.41
CA HIS A 495 0.24 -33.09 28.19
C HIS A 495 -0.50 -31.76 27.99
N LEU A 496 -0.76 -31.35 26.75
CA LEU A 496 -1.51 -30.13 26.43
C LEU A 496 -2.95 -30.21 26.93
N HIS A 497 -3.61 -31.36 26.81
CA HIS A 497 -4.94 -31.59 27.34
C HIS A 497 -4.94 -31.52 28.88
N ALA A 498 -3.94 -32.10 29.54
CA ALA A 498 -3.77 -32.01 30.98
C ALA A 498 -3.51 -30.57 31.45
N VAL A 499 -2.70 -29.80 30.72
CA VAL A 499 -2.45 -28.38 31.01
C VAL A 499 -3.72 -27.55 30.80
N LYS A 500 -4.43 -27.75 29.69
CA LYS A 500 -5.71 -27.05 29.42
C LYS A 500 -6.79 -27.42 30.43
N HIS A 501 -6.85 -28.69 30.84
CA HIS A 501 -7.78 -29.15 31.88
C HIS A 501 -7.39 -28.60 33.25
N LYS A 502 -6.10 -28.57 33.61
CA LYS A 502 -5.60 -27.92 34.84
C LYS A 502 -5.92 -26.44 34.84
N LEU A 503 -5.70 -25.73 33.74
CA LEU A 503 -6.01 -24.31 33.62
C LEU A 503 -7.52 -24.06 33.69
N LYS A 504 -8.35 -24.86 33.01
CA LYS A 504 -9.82 -24.77 33.11
C LYS A 504 -10.31 -25.09 34.52
N THR A 505 -9.73 -26.09 35.18
CA THR A 505 -10.09 -26.47 36.55
C THR A 505 -9.67 -25.39 37.55
N ARG A 506 -8.46 -24.83 37.41
CA ARG A 506 -7.99 -23.68 38.20
C ARG A 506 -8.84 -22.45 37.94
N PHE A 507 -9.10 -22.10 36.69
CA PHE A 507 -9.95 -20.97 36.34
C PHE A 507 -11.39 -21.13 36.89
N GLN A 508 -11.96 -22.34 36.85
CA GLN A 508 -13.26 -22.60 37.47
C GLN A 508 -13.22 -22.55 39.00
N LYS A 509 -12.20 -23.14 39.64
CA LYS A 509 -12.09 -23.24 41.11
C LYS A 509 -11.61 -21.96 41.78
N GLU A 510 -10.69 -21.25 41.15
CA GLU A 510 -10.04 -20.07 41.70
C GLU A 510 -10.80 -18.83 41.21
N TYR A 511 -10.90 -18.62 39.89
CA TYR A 511 -11.47 -17.37 39.36
C TYR A 511 -13.00 -17.31 39.37
N ILE A 512 -13.70 -18.30 38.79
CA ILE A 512 -15.18 -18.30 38.72
C ILE A 512 -15.81 -18.46 40.11
N SER A 513 -15.18 -19.23 41.00
CA SER A 513 -15.61 -19.37 42.40
C SER A 513 -15.53 -18.05 43.18
N LEU A 514 -14.50 -17.22 42.91
CA LEU A 514 -14.32 -15.90 43.52
C LEU A 514 -15.26 -14.83 42.92
N LEU A 515 -15.90 -15.12 41.80
CA LEU A 515 -16.79 -14.19 41.09
C LEU A 515 -18.14 -14.10 41.82
N LYS A 516 -18.18 -13.31 42.89
CA LYS A 516 -19.43 -12.91 43.53
C LYS A 516 -20.24 -12.08 42.54
N GLN A 517 -21.48 -12.50 42.23
CA GLN A 517 -22.46 -11.63 41.60
C GLN A 517 -22.75 -10.47 42.57
N THR A 518 -22.16 -9.30 42.32
CA THR A 518 -22.55 -8.02 42.93
C THR A 518 -23.89 -7.58 42.36
N SER A 519 -24.96 -8.30 42.73
CA SER A 519 -26.31 -7.81 42.55
C SER A 519 -26.69 -7.01 43.79
N ASN A 520 -26.65 -5.67 43.69
CA ASN A 520 -27.28 -4.72 44.61
C ASN A 520 -28.82 -4.85 44.58
N LYS A 521 -29.35 -6.06 44.83
CA LYS A 521 -30.80 -6.27 44.99
C LYS A 521 -31.11 -6.50 46.46
N VAL A 522 -31.96 -5.62 46.97
CA VAL A 522 -32.62 -5.64 48.28
C VAL A 522 -32.96 -7.08 48.68
N GLN A 523 -32.30 -7.61 49.72
CA GLN A 523 -32.66 -8.91 50.29
C GLN A 523 -34.02 -8.77 50.98
N THR A 524 -35.08 -9.28 50.37
CA THR A 524 -36.35 -9.51 51.08
C THR A 524 -36.10 -10.47 52.25
N PRO A 525 -36.62 -10.20 53.47
CA PRO A 525 -36.43 -11.09 54.61
C PRO A 525 -37.02 -12.47 54.32
N LEU A 526 -36.25 -13.52 54.60
CA LEU A 526 -36.67 -14.91 54.43
C LEU A 526 -37.78 -15.26 55.42
N SER A 527 -38.79 -15.99 54.95
CA SER A 527 -39.95 -16.40 55.76
C SER A 527 -39.96 -17.91 56.00
N VAL A 528 -40.65 -18.32 57.08
CA VAL A 528 -40.87 -19.74 57.36
C VAL A 528 -41.70 -20.34 56.22
N GLY A 529 -41.20 -21.42 55.61
CA GLY A 529 -41.83 -22.09 54.47
C GLY A 529 -41.17 -21.85 53.11
N ASP A 530 -40.27 -20.86 52.98
CA ASP A 530 -39.53 -20.62 51.74
C ASP A 530 -38.57 -21.78 51.41
N ILE A 531 -38.41 -22.04 50.10
CA ILE A 531 -37.44 -23.00 49.56
C ILE A 531 -36.13 -22.26 49.27
N VAL A 532 -35.04 -22.75 49.84
CA VAL A 532 -33.70 -22.15 49.78
C VAL A 532 -32.64 -23.18 49.38
N LEU A 533 -31.61 -22.72 48.68
CA LEU A 533 -30.36 -23.45 48.47
C LEU A 533 -29.40 -23.15 49.61
N ILE A 534 -28.76 -24.19 50.16
CA ILE A 534 -27.74 -24.04 51.20
C ILE A 534 -26.37 -23.90 50.52
N SER A 535 -25.71 -22.76 50.69
CA SER A 535 -24.37 -22.53 50.15
C SER A 535 -23.34 -23.42 50.82
N LEU A 536 -22.68 -24.28 50.05
CA LEU A 536 -21.55 -25.10 50.49
C LEU A 536 -20.29 -24.65 49.74
N ASP A 537 -19.27 -24.23 50.49
CA ASP A 537 -18.03 -23.65 49.94
C ASP A 537 -17.27 -24.63 49.01
N ASN A 538 -17.51 -25.94 49.15
CA ASN A 538 -16.82 -27.00 48.39
C ASN A 538 -17.66 -27.61 47.25
N LYS A 539 -18.85 -27.09 46.97
CA LYS A 539 -19.73 -27.59 45.89
C LYS A 539 -20.18 -26.48 44.95
N LYS A 540 -20.38 -26.80 43.68
CA LYS A 540 -20.93 -25.85 42.69
C LYS A 540 -22.35 -25.49 43.10
N ARG A 541 -22.83 -24.28 42.76
CA ARG A 541 -24.18 -23.79 43.09
C ARG A 541 -25.31 -24.72 42.61
N VAL A 542 -25.10 -25.40 41.48
CA VAL A 542 -26.05 -26.40 40.93
C VAL A 542 -26.19 -27.62 41.86
N ASP A 543 -25.14 -27.95 42.60
CA ASP A 543 -25.08 -29.11 43.51
C ASP A 543 -25.37 -28.71 44.97
N TRP A 544 -25.82 -27.48 45.21
CA TRP A 544 -26.20 -27.03 46.55
C TRP A 544 -27.50 -27.71 46.97
N PRO A 545 -27.56 -28.29 48.18
CA PRO A 545 -28.75 -29.01 48.62
C PRO A 545 -29.90 -28.03 48.83
N LEU A 546 -31.06 -28.44 48.32
CA LEU A 546 -32.32 -27.73 48.48
C LEU A 546 -32.91 -28.01 49.87
N ALA A 547 -33.43 -26.98 50.51
CA ALA A 547 -34.01 -27.08 51.84
C ALA A 547 -35.22 -26.17 52.00
N LYS A 548 -36.16 -26.56 52.86
CA LYS A 548 -37.30 -25.72 53.26
C LYS A 548 -37.03 -25.14 54.64
N ILE A 549 -37.30 -23.84 54.83
CA ILE A 549 -37.19 -23.21 56.15
C ILE A 549 -38.34 -23.68 57.05
N VAL A 550 -38.01 -24.31 58.17
CA VAL A 550 -38.98 -24.79 59.19
C VAL A 550 -39.17 -23.77 60.29
N GLU A 551 -38.09 -23.16 60.76
CA GLU A 551 -38.14 -22.17 61.84
C GLU A 551 -36.99 -21.18 61.70
N ILE A 552 -37.20 -19.92 62.12
CA ILE A 552 -36.19 -18.86 62.09
C ILE A 552 -35.95 -18.37 63.51
N TYR A 553 -34.70 -18.44 63.95
CA TYR A 553 -34.28 -17.94 65.26
C TYR A 553 -33.78 -16.49 65.14
N LYS A 554 -34.48 -15.59 65.83
CA LYS A 554 -34.12 -14.17 65.95
C LYS A 554 -33.27 -13.95 67.19
N GLY A 555 -32.24 -13.11 67.06
CA GLY A 555 -31.45 -12.66 68.20
C GLY A 555 -32.22 -11.64 69.07
N ARG A 556 -31.61 -11.21 70.18
CA ARG A 556 -32.21 -10.18 71.08
C ARG A 556 -32.51 -8.86 70.36
N ASP A 557 -31.76 -8.55 69.30
CA ASP A 557 -31.91 -7.34 68.50
C ASP A 557 -33.00 -7.46 67.41
N GLY A 558 -33.83 -8.52 67.45
CA GLY A 558 -34.89 -8.77 66.46
C GLY A 558 -34.41 -9.27 65.09
N VAL A 559 -33.09 -9.29 64.85
CA VAL A 559 -32.48 -9.74 63.60
C VAL A 559 -32.43 -11.26 63.52
N SER A 560 -32.96 -11.82 62.44
CA SER A 560 -32.85 -13.24 62.13
C SER A 560 -31.40 -13.60 61.79
N ARG A 561 -30.77 -14.49 62.56
CA ARG A 561 -29.36 -14.88 62.32
C ARG A 561 -29.22 -16.33 61.87
N VAL A 562 -30.12 -17.21 62.33
CA VAL A 562 -30.04 -18.65 62.12
C VAL A 562 -31.42 -19.20 61.74
N ALA A 563 -31.47 -20.16 60.83
CA ALA A 563 -32.69 -20.87 60.46
C ALA A 563 -32.53 -22.39 60.60
N ARG A 564 -33.59 -23.06 61.05
CA ARG A 564 -33.74 -24.52 61.01
C ARG A 564 -34.37 -24.91 59.69
N LEU A 565 -33.74 -25.85 59.01
CA LEU A 565 -34.03 -26.23 57.63
C LEU A 565 -34.33 -27.72 57.57
N LYS A 566 -35.25 -28.10 56.69
CA LYS A 566 -35.52 -29.50 56.36
C LYS A 566 -34.98 -29.79 54.96
N THR A 567 -33.99 -30.68 54.88
CA THR A 567 -33.48 -31.24 53.63
C THR A 567 -34.09 -32.62 53.41
N GLN A 568 -33.82 -33.22 52.24
CA GLN A 568 -34.24 -34.60 51.94
C GLN A 568 -33.65 -35.65 52.89
N SER A 569 -32.51 -35.33 53.53
CA SER A 569 -31.75 -36.24 54.38
C SER A 569 -31.89 -35.97 55.88
N GLY A 570 -32.67 -34.97 56.30
CA GLY A 570 -32.88 -34.64 57.72
C GLY A 570 -33.03 -33.14 58.00
N GLU A 571 -32.96 -32.77 59.29
CA GLU A 571 -33.04 -31.38 59.74
C GLU A 571 -31.65 -30.81 60.03
N LEU A 572 -31.40 -29.57 59.59
CA LEU A 572 -30.12 -28.89 59.69
C LEU A 572 -30.31 -27.44 60.13
N ILE A 573 -29.43 -26.96 61.00
CA ILE A 573 -29.40 -25.55 61.44
C ILE A 573 -28.26 -24.84 60.70
N ARG A 574 -28.56 -23.72 60.03
CA ARG A 574 -27.58 -22.93 59.28
C ARG A 574 -27.79 -21.41 59.43
N PRO A 575 -26.70 -20.62 59.40
CA PRO A 575 -26.79 -19.16 59.37
C PRO A 575 -27.50 -18.67 58.11
N ILE A 576 -28.31 -17.62 58.24
CA ILE A 576 -29.12 -17.08 57.14
C ILE A 576 -28.25 -16.55 55.99
N GLN A 577 -27.04 -16.07 56.28
CA GLN A 577 -26.07 -15.61 55.26
C GLN A 577 -25.65 -16.70 54.27
N ARG A 578 -25.81 -17.98 54.65
CA ARG A 578 -25.49 -19.14 53.79
C ARG A 578 -26.71 -19.71 53.06
N LEU A 579 -27.83 -18.99 53.08
CA LEU A 579 -29.08 -19.41 52.44
C LEU A 579 -29.39 -18.50 51.26
N CYS A 580 -29.65 -19.11 50.11
CA CYS A 580 -30.03 -18.40 48.89
C CYS A 580 -31.46 -18.79 48.51
N ARG A 581 -32.36 -17.81 48.44
CA ARG A 581 -33.73 -18.04 47.96
C ARG A 581 -33.71 -18.47 46.49
N LEU A 582 -34.51 -19.46 46.13
CA LEU A 582 -34.70 -19.84 44.72
C LEU A 582 -35.62 -18.81 44.06
N GLU A 583 -35.25 -18.25 42.89
CA GLU A 583 -36.07 -17.29 42.14
C GLU A 583 -37.24 -17.99 41.42
N THR A 584 -38.13 -18.61 42.20
CA THR A 584 -39.41 -19.14 41.71
C THR A 584 -40.54 -18.37 42.39
N SER A 585 -41.00 -17.30 41.71
CA SER A 585 -42.23 -16.61 42.07
C SER A 585 -43.40 -17.31 41.38
N GLY A 586 -44.03 -18.25 42.08
CA GLY A 586 -45.31 -18.83 41.65
C GLY A 586 -46.03 -19.37 42.87
N LYS A 587 -47.30 -18.97 43.08
CA LYS A 587 -48.19 -19.61 44.04
C LYS A 587 -48.34 -21.08 43.63
N ILE A 588 -47.64 -22.00 44.31
CA ILE A 588 -47.68 -23.45 44.03
C ILE A 588 -48.93 -24.07 44.68
N ALA A 589 -50.11 -23.59 44.29
CA ALA A 589 -51.38 -24.20 44.70
C ALA A 589 -52.18 -24.78 43.53
N GLU A 590 -51.80 -24.55 42.27
CA GLU A 590 -52.62 -24.95 41.11
C GLU A 590 -51.99 -25.98 40.15
N ILE A 591 -50.74 -26.44 40.36
CA ILE A 591 -50.05 -27.33 39.39
C ILE A 591 -50.02 -28.82 39.85
N MET A 592 -50.68 -29.16 40.96
CA MET A 592 -50.81 -30.56 41.42
C MET A 592 -52.25 -31.08 41.31
N ARG A 593 -52.85 -31.01 40.12
CA ARG A 593 -53.96 -31.91 39.74
C ARG A 593 -53.83 -32.27 38.27
N GLU A 594 -53.16 -33.39 38.03
CA GLU A 594 -53.58 -34.50 37.15
C GLU A 594 -52.34 -35.36 36.85
N PRO A 595 -52.39 -36.68 37.13
CA PRO A 595 -51.34 -37.59 36.70
C PRO A 595 -51.44 -37.82 35.18
N PRO A 596 -50.37 -37.66 34.39
CA PRO A 596 -50.38 -38.09 32.99
C PRO A 596 -50.39 -39.62 32.94
N GLU A 597 -51.29 -40.15 32.11
CA GLU A 597 -51.52 -41.57 31.82
C GLU A 597 -50.23 -42.30 31.38
N GLU A 598 -50.18 -43.60 31.71
CA GLU A 598 -49.13 -44.54 31.33
C GLU A 598 -48.86 -44.52 29.82
N VAL A 599 -47.59 -44.31 29.43
CA VAL A 599 -47.12 -44.58 28.07
C VAL A 599 -46.27 -45.85 28.10
N GLU A 600 -46.78 -46.90 27.47
CA GLU A 600 -46.17 -48.22 27.32
C GLU A 600 -44.75 -48.14 26.75
N LEU A 601 -43.82 -48.80 27.44
CA LEU A 601 -42.47 -49.10 26.96
C LEU A 601 -42.55 -50.22 25.92
N LEU A 602 -42.51 -49.87 24.63
CA LEU A 602 -42.24 -50.85 23.57
C LEU A 602 -40.77 -51.28 23.63
N SER A 603 -40.61 -52.51 24.14
CA SER A 603 -39.39 -53.31 24.13
C SER A 603 -38.80 -53.43 22.72
N LEU A 604 -37.53 -53.04 22.57
CA LEU A 604 -36.70 -53.49 21.45
C LEU A 604 -36.42 -54.99 21.62
N LYS A 605 -37.01 -55.82 20.75
CA LYS A 605 -36.61 -57.21 20.55
C LYS A 605 -35.81 -57.33 19.25
N THR A 606 -34.68 -58.01 19.43
CA THR A 606 -33.76 -58.70 18.49
C THR A 606 -32.98 -57.88 17.51
#